data_AF-A0A7S2NAY9-F1
#
_entry.id   AF-A0A7S2NAY9-F1
#
_cell.length_a   1.000
_cell.length_b   1.000
_cell.length_c   1.000
_cell.angle_alpha   90.00
_cell.angle_beta   90.00
_cell.angle_gamma   90.00
#
_symmetry.space_group_name_H-M   'P 1'
#
loop_
_entity.id
_entity.type
_entity.pdbx_description
1 polymer ?
#
loop_
_entity_poly.entity_id
_entity_poly.type
_entity_poly.pdbx_seq_one_letter_code
_entity_poly.pdbx_strand_id
1 'polypeptide(L)'
;MEKLDPEITVKVFLDRANDVSTDLKVPRRSTAGELKQKLADADPTGSTKPEDFYLSQPGAGDEPAKAVADSTQLGDEHKELDVVVRSGNSDGGDRGTVDWEAVREESARKILAAVGR
;
A
#
# COMPACT_ATOMS: atom_id res chain seq x y z
N MET A 1 -6.43 26.58 -20.99
CA MET A 1 -5.93 26.54 -19.61
C MET A 1 -6.42 25.24 -19.02
N GLU A 2 -5.56 24.23 -19.03
CA GLU A 2 -5.82 22.95 -18.37
C GLU A 2 -5.91 23.23 -16.87
N LYS A 3 -7.10 23.05 -16.29
CA LYS A 3 -7.26 23.15 -14.84
C LYS A 3 -6.52 21.94 -14.27
N LEU A 4 -5.32 22.18 -13.73
CA LEU A 4 -4.66 21.20 -12.88
C LEU A 4 -5.63 20.85 -11.76
N ASP A 5 -6.10 19.60 -11.73
CA ASP A 5 -6.89 19.10 -10.61
C ASP A 5 -6.06 19.31 -9.33
N PRO A 6 -6.69 19.79 -8.23
CA PRO A 6 -5.96 20.05 -7.00
C PRO A 6 -5.28 18.75 -6.54
N GLU A 7 -3.98 18.81 -6.23
CA GLU A 7 -3.25 17.64 -5.72
C GLU A 7 -3.74 17.30 -4.31
N ILE A 8 -3.86 16.01 -4.02
CA ILE A 8 -4.09 15.48 -2.68
C ILE A 8 -2.82 14.77 -2.19
N THR A 9 -2.55 14.88 -0.90
CA THR A 9 -1.49 14.08 -0.26
C THR A 9 -2.15 12.86 0.36
N VAL A 10 -1.69 11.68 -0.04
CA VAL A 10 -2.13 10.39 0.46
C VAL A 10 -0.97 9.78 1.25
N LYS A 11 -1.19 9.55 2.53
CA LYS A 11 -0.26 8.81 3.38
C LYS A 11 -0.50 7.33 3.20
N VAL A 12 0.52 6.64 2.69
CA VAL A 12 0.50 5.20 2.48
C VAL A 12 1.36 4.55 3.55
N PHE A 13 0.73 3.81 4.46
CA PHE A 13 1.41 3.02 5.47
C PHE A 13 1.87 1.69 4.88
N LEU A 14 3.18 1.46 4.96
CA LEU A 14 3.82 0.20 4.61
C LEU A 14 3.76 -0.75 5.82
N ASP A 15 3.92 -0.20 7.02
CA ASP A 15 3.72 -0.89 8.29
C ASP A 15 3.17 0.10 9.31
N ARG A 16 1.85 0.04 9.54
CA ARG A 16 1.17 0.92 10.49
C ARG A 16 1.61 0.69 11.94
N ALA A 17 2.01 -0.53 12.29
CA ALA A 17 2.36 -0.88 13.66
C ALA A 17 3.79 -0.44 14.03
N ASN A 18 4.64 -0.19 13.04
CA ASN A 18 5.95 0.44 13.17
C ASN A 18 5.95 1.92 12.69
N ASP A 19 4.78 2.49 12.39
CA ASP A 19 4.59 3.84 11.82
C ASP A 19 5.39 4.11 10.53
N VAL A 20 5.72 3.05 9.78
CA VAL A 20 6.42 3.16 8.51
C VAL A 20 5.42 3.56 7.44
N SER A 21 5.54 4.79 6.95
CA SER A 21 4.65 5.35 5.94
C SER A 21 5.40 6.21 4.93
N THR A 22 4.77 6.44 3.79
CA THR A 22 5.25 7.34 2.74
C THR A 22 4.12 8.26 2.29
N ASP A 23 4.41 9.55 2.18
CA ASP A 23 3.45 10.55 1.74
C ASP A 23 3.58 10.77 0.23
N LEU A 24 2.53 10.45 -0.52
CA LEU A 24 2.50 10.57 -1.96
C LEU A 24 1.54 11.69 -2.39
N LYS A 25 2.05 12.59 -3.23
CA LYS A 25 1.24 13.63 -3.87
C LYS A 25 0.74 13.11 -5.21
N VAL A 26 -0.58 13.07 -5.34
CA VAL A 26 -1.25 12.65 -6.57
C VAL A 26 -2.35 13.65 -6.94
N PRO A 27 -2.63 13.86 -8.23
CA PRO A 27 -3.79 14.61 -8.66
C PRO A 27 -5.06 14.03 -8.04
N ARG A 28 -6.00 14.89 -7.64
CA ARG A 28 -7.32 14.43 -7.22
C ARG A 28 -7.97 13.67 -8.37
N ARG A 29 -8.73 12.61 -8.04
CA ARG A 29 -9.35 11.68 -8.98
C ARG A 29 -8.39 10.73 -9.69
N SER A 30 -7.08 10.79 -9.40
CA SER A 30 -6.17 9.70 -9.75
C SER A 30 -6.68 8.39 -9.16
N THR A 31 -6.40 7.29 -9.83
CA THR A 31 -6.87 5.98 -9.38
C THR A 31 -5.91 5.35 -8.37
N ALA A 32 -6.42 4.44 -7.54
CA ALA A 32 -5.57 3.66 -6.65
C ALA A 32 -4.50 2.87 -7.43
N GLY A 33 -4.79 2.42 -8.65
CA GLY A 33 -3.82 1.78 -9.55
C GLY A 33 -2.66 2.71 -9.93
N GLU A 34 -2.94 3.99 -10.22
CA GLU A 34 -1.88 4.98 -10.49
C GLU A 34 -1.00 5.23 -9.26
N LEU A 35 -1.59 5.24 -8.06
CA LEU A 35 -0.84 5.35 -6.80
C LEU A 35 0.07 4.14 -6.57
N LYS A 36 -0.42 2.92 -6.85
CA LYS A 36 0.40 1.69 -6.79
C LYS A 36 1.55 1.73 -7.79
N GLN A 37 1.30 2.23 -9.01
CA GLN A 37 2.36 2.38 -10.00
C GLN A 37 3.45 3.36 -9.52
N LYS A 38 3.06 4.48 -8.90
CA LYS A 38 4.00 5.43 -8.29
C LYS A 38 4.80 4.82 -7.14
N LEU A 39 4.16 4.00 -6.30
CA LEU A 39 4.85 3.27 -5.23
C LEU A 39 5.89 2.28 -5.78
N ALA A 40 5.52 1.53 -6.82
CA ALA A 40 6.42 0.61 -7.49
C ALA A 40 7.59 1.34 -8.18
N ASP A 41 7.33 2.49 -8.81
CA ASP A 41 8.37 3.31 -9.46
C ASP A 41 9.31 3.98 -8.44
N ALA A 42 8.80 4.27 -7.24
CA ALA A 42 9.58 4.79 -6.14
C ALA A 42 10.46 3.74 -5.43
N ASP A 43 10.28 2.44 -5.74
CA ASP A 43 11.15 1.38 -5.22
C ASP A 43 12.49 1.35 -5.96
N PRO A 44 13.61 1.75 -5.32
CA PRO A 44 14.91 1.80 -5.97
C PRO A 44 15.46 0.41 -6.35
N THR A 45 14.87 -0.67 -5.80
CA THR A 45 15.27 -2.04 -6.12
C THR A 45 14.60 -2.56 -7.39
N GLY A 46 13.55 -1.89 -7.88
CA GLY A 46 12.75 -2.31 -9.03
C GLY A 46 12.11 -3.69 -8.86
N SER A 47 12.07 -4.21 -7.65
CA SER A 47 11.56 -5.55 -7.34
C SER A 47 10.07 -5.52 -7.04
N THR A 48 9.56 -4.35 -6.64
CA THR A 48 8.16 -4.14 -6.29
C THR A 48 7.35 -3.85 -7.54
N LYS A 49 6.42 -4.74 -7.90
CA LYS A 49 5.44 -4.47 -8.97
C LYS A 49 4.10 -4.06 -8.37
N PRO A 50 3.31 -3.22 -9.06
CA PRO A 50 1.97 -2.85 -8.58
C PRO A 50 1.02 -4.06 -8.47
N GLU A 51 1.31 -5.20 -9.10
CA GLU A 51 0.53 -6.43 -8.96
C GLU A 51 0.84 -7.24 -7.69
N ASP A 52 1.99 -7.00 -7.04
CA ASP A 52 2.43 -7.76 -5.85
C ASP A 52 1.70 -7.35 -4.56
N PHE A 53 1.06 -6.18 -4.58
CA PHE A 53 0.37 -5.62 -3.43
C PHE A 53 -0.97 -4.97 -3.80
N TYR A 54 -1.79 -4.76 -2.78
CA TYR A 54 -3.06 -4.05 -2.83
C TYR A 54 -3.02 -2.88 -1.88
N LEU A 55 -3.89 -1.90 -2.13
CA LEU A 55 -4.14 -0.82 -1.19
C LEU A 55 -5.44 -1.11 -0.46
N SER A 56 -5.46 -0.85 0.83
CA SER A 56 -6.67 -0.89 1.64
C SER A 56 -6.85 0.40 2.41
N GLN A 57 -8.10 0.82 2.61
CA GLN A 57 -8.39 1.82 3.63
C GLN A 57 -8.26 1.16 5.00
N PRO A 58 -7.64 1.86 5.98
CA PRO A 58 -7.62 1.38 7.34
C PRO A 58 -9.04 1.25 7.86
N GLY A 59 -9.30 0.13 8.52
CA GLY A 59 -10.50 -0.02 9.32
C GLY A 59 -10.50 0.95 10.49
N ALA A 60 -11.67 1.46 10.88
CA ALA A 60 -11.84 2.23 12.09
C ALA A 60 -12.33 1.31 13.22
N GLY A 61 -11.55 1.17 14.29
CA GLY A 61 -11.92 0.33 15.44
C GLY A 61 -12.03 -1.16 15.06
N ASP A 62 -13.22 -1.74 15.22
CA ASP A 62 -13.53 -3.13 14.88
C ASP A 62 -13.85 -3.36 13.38
N GLU A 63 -13.91 -2.29 12.58
CA GLU A 63 -14.15 -2.45 11.14
C GLU A 63 -12.92 -3.07 10.47
N PRO A 64 -13.08 -4.10 9.62
CA PRO A 64 -11.96 -4.68 8.90
C PRO A 64 -11.44 -3.69 7.84
N ALA A 65 -10.13 -3.74 7.58
CA ALA A 65 -9.52 -2.98 6.49
C ALA A 65 -10.21 -3.32 5.14
N LYS A 66 -10.54 -2.28 4.38
CA LYS A 66 -11.30 -2.43 3.15
C LYS A 66 -10.38 -2.28 1.94
N ALA A 67 -10.26 -3.34 1.16
CA ALA A 67 -9.49 -3.29 -0.09
C ALA A 67 -10.07 -2.22 -1.03
N VAL A 68 -9.17 -1.41 -1.59
CA VAL A 68 -9.46 -0.38 -2.58
C VAL A 68 -9.16 -0.96 -3.96
N ALA A 69 -10.14 -0.92 -4.85
CA ALA A 69 -9.96 -1.40 -6.21
C ALA A 69 -9.05 -0.46 -6.99
N ASP A 70 -8.27 -0.99 -7.94
CA ASP A 70 -7.34 -0.17 -8.73
C ASP A 70 -8.06 0.92 -9.54
N SER A 71 -9.35 0.75 -9.85
CA SER A 71 -10.20 1.73 -10.54
C SER A 71 -10.84 2.78 -9.61
N THR A 72 -10.68 2.64 -8.29
CA THR A 72 -11.22 3.59 -7.31
C THR A 72 -10.50 4.93 -7.44
N GLN A 73 -11.28 6.00 -7.59
CA GLN A 73 -10.76 7.37 -7.63
C GLN A 73 -10.42 7.86 -6.22
N LEU A 74 -9.20 8.34 -6.05
CA LEU A 74 -8.71 8.91 -4.81
C LEU A 74 -9.29 10.32 -4.61
N GLY A 75 -9.70 10.57 -3.38
CA GLY A 75 -10.39 11.79 -2.95
C GLY A 75 -10.08 12.07 -1.48
N ASP A 76 -10.78 13.03 -0.87
CA ASP A 76 -10.53 13.43 0.52
C ASP A 76 -10.77 12.30 1.54
N GLU A 77 -11.54 11.28 1.19
CA GLU A 77 -11.78 10.07 2.00
C GLU A 77 -10.63 9.06 1.94
N HIS A 78 -9.68 9.23 1.02
CA HIS A 78 -8.55 8.33 0.78
C HIS A 78 -7.22 8.97 1.19
N LYS A 79 -7.20 9.71 2.31
CA LYS A 79 -5.99 10.37 2.82
C LYS A 79 -5.00 9.40 3.44
N GLU A 80 -5.49 8.25 3.90
CA GLU A 80 -4.69 7.22 4.54
C GLU A 80 -5.02 5.87 3.90
N LEU A 81 -3.98 5.16 3.47
CA LEU A 81 -4.08 3.83 2.89
C LEU A 81 -3.00 2.94 3.48
N ASP A 82 -3.26 1.64 3.54
CA ASP A 82 -2.30 0.62 3.94
C ASP A 82 -1.92 -0.24 2.73
N VAL A 83 -0.65 -0.63 2.65
CA VAL A 83 -0.16 -1.59 1.67
C VAL A 83 -0.37 -3.00 2.19
N VAL A 84 -1.07 -3.82 1.42
CA VAL A 84 -1.33 -5.22 1.71
C VAL A 84 -0.64 -6.07 0.64
N VAL A 85 0.49 -6.69 0.99
CA VAL A 85 1.22 -7.58 0.07
C VAL A 85 0.49 -8.92 -0.01
N ARG A 86 0.29 -9.44 -1.22
CA ARG A 86 -0.27 -10.78 -1.40
C ARG A 86 0.81 -11.78 -1.01
N SER A 87 0.80 -12.25 0.24
CA SER A 87 1.71 -13.33 0.64
C SER A 87 1.37 -14.57 -0.17
N GLY A 88 2.19 -14.88 -1.17
CA GLY A 88 2.00 -15.99 -2.08
C GLY A 88 3.27 -16.81 -2.19
N ASN A 89 3.46 -17.78 -1.28
CA ASN A 89 3.84 -19.14 -1.66
C ASN A 89 3.69 -20.14 -0.50
N SER A 90 2.63 -20.94 -0.52
CA SER A 90 2.69 -22.34 -0.12
C SER A 90 1.68 -23.06 -1.00
N ASP A 91 2.19 -23.51 -2.14
CA ASP A 91 1.58 -24.55 -2.97
C ASP A 91 1.38 -25.81 -2.10
N GLY A 92 0.15 -26.27 -1.96
CA GLY A 92 -0.18 -27.46 -1.17
C GLY A 92 -1.35 -27.19 -0.22
N GLY A 93 -2.52 -27.69 -0.61
CA GLY A 93 -3.79 -27.38 0.04
C GLY A 93 -3.83 -27.70 1.53
N ASP A 94 -4.10 -26.68 2.33
CA ASP A 94 -4.88 -26.77 3.55
C ASP A 94 -5.33 -25.34 3.88
N ARG A 95 -6.57 -25.14 4.35
CA ARG A 95 -7.07 -23.80 4.73
C ARG A 95 -6.45 -23.39 6.08
N GLY A 96 -5.14 -23.18 6.09
CA GLY A 96 -4.35 -22.78 7.25
C GLY A 96 -4.39 -21.27 7.48
N THR A 97 -4.72 -20.89 8.71
CA THR A 97 -4.59 -19.54 9.27
C THR A 97 -3.22 -18.94 8.94
N VAL A 98 -3.22 -17.76 8.33
CA VAL A 98 -1.99 -16.99 8.06
C VAL A 98 -1.46 -16.44 9.38
N ASP A 99 -0.22 -16.79 9.72
CA ASP A 99 0.48 -16.26 10.89
C ASP A 99 1.08 -14.89 10.55
N TRP A 100 0.34 -13.85 10.91
CA TRP A 100 0.62 -12.45 10.54
C TRP A 100 1.85 -11.86 11.25
N GLU A 101 2.35 -12.48 12.32
CA GLU A 101 3.55 -12.01 13.03
C GLU A 101 4.84 -12.29 12.22
N ALA A 102 4.93 -13.46 11.59
CA ALA A 102 6.14 -13.84 10.83
C ALA A 102 6.33 -13.01 9.54
N VAL A 103 5.24 -12.70 8.83
CA VAL A 103 5.27 -11.93 7.57
C VAL A 103 5.66 -10.48 7.83
N ARG A 104 5.22 -9.92 8.97
CA ARG A 104 5.50 -8.56 9.40
C ARG A 104 6.99 -8.34 9.71
N GLU A 105 7.63 -9.29 10.40
CA GLU A 105 9.03 -9.16 10.80
C GLU A 105 9.99 -9.18 9.60
N GLU A 106 9.68 -9.96 8.57
CA GLU A 106 10.52 -10.07 7.38
C GLU A 106 10.36 -8.89 6.42
N SER A 107 9.13 -8.37 6.28
CA SER A 107 8.83 -7.26 5.38
C SER A 107 9.35 -5.93 5.92
N ALA A 108 9.19 -5.67 7.23
CA ALA A 108 9.73 -4.47 7.89
C ALA A 108 11.26 -4.43 7.82
N ARG A 109 11.95 -5.57 8.00
CA ARG A 109 13.41 -5.66 7.86
C ARG A 109 13.89 -5.33 6.46
N LYS A 110 13.19 -5.77 5.42
CA LYS A 110 13.60 -5.56 4.02
C LYS A 110 13.39 -4.10 3.58
N ILE A 111 12.31 -3.47 4.02
CA ILE A 111 12.00 -2.06 3.71
C ILE A 111 12.96 -1.11 4.47
N LEU A 112 13.22 -1.34 5.77
CA LEU A 112 14.17 -0.51 6.53
C LEU A 112 15.62 -0.64 6.02
N ALA A 113 16.02 -1.80 5.50
CA ALA A 113 17.33 -1.97 4.88
C ALA A 113 17.48 -1.20 3.55
N ALA A 114 16.39 -0.92 2.85
CA ALA A 114 16.38 -0.19 1.58
C ALA A 114 16.35 1.34 1.77
N VAL A 115 15.81 1.83 2.90
CA VAL A 115 15.66 3.28 3.19
C VAL A 115 16.83 3.84 4.01
N GLY A 116 17.69 2.98 4.58
CA GLY A 116 18.76 3.37 5.50
C GLY A 116 20.18 3.55 4.93
N ARG A 117 20.38 3.80 3.62
CA ARG A 117 21.71 4.09 3.05
C ARG A 117 21.77 5.44 2.34
#